data_AF-A0A1B0FV22-F1
#
_entry.id   AF-A0A1B0FV22-F1
#
_cell.length_a   1.000
_cell.length_b   1.000
_cell.length_c   1.000
_cell.angle_alpha   90.00
_cell.angle_beta   90.00
_cell.angle_gamma   90.00
#
_symmetry.space_group_name_H-M   'P 1'
#
loop_
_entity.id
_entity.type
_entity.pdbx_description
1 polymer ?
#
loop_
_entity_poly.entity_id
_entity_poly.type
_entity_poly.pdbx_seq_one_letter_code
_entity_poly.pdbx_strand_id
1 'polypeptide(L)'
;MGDSYTAGAAGMSTRIEHILLENRGVASPIGGQATWRQFFTIPNILKVYNPNLFGYSFTDASSFQRISRFNVAESGAMSRDMPYQAWNLIKRMRSNPNVNITKHWKMVFYWIGTNDFCSDMCYLDDPSVVIEKHARELAETLRILRDNLPRTMVNVIASPQTF
;
A
#
# COMPACT_ATOMS: atom_id res chain seq x y z
N MET A 1 0.62 0.11 1.95
CA MET A 1 -0.72 0.53 2.40
C MET A 1 -1.19 1.62 1.47
N GLY A 2 -2.48 1.64 1.15
CA GLY A 2 -3.00 2.51 0.11
C GLY A 2 -4.33 2.02 -0.46
N ASP A 3 -4.61 2.45 -1.68
CA ASP A 3 -5.84 2.14 -2.43
C ASP A 3 -5.63 1.05 -3.51
N SER A 4 -6.48 1.07 -4.53
CA SER A 4 -6.47 0.19 -5.70
C SER A 4 -5.14 0.19 -6.45
N TYR A 5 -4.40 1.31 -6.50
CA TYR A 5 -3.09 1.36 -7.15
C TYR A 5 -2.07 0.50 -6.42
N THR A 6 -2.09 0.56 -5.09
CA THR A 6 -1.19 -0.27 -4.26
C THR A 6 -1.65 -1.74 -4.22
N ALA A 7 -2.95 -2.00 -4.37
CA ALA A 7 -3.49 -3.34 -4.53
C ALA A 7 -3.20 -3.96 -5.93
N GLY A 8 -2.81 -3.16 -6.92
CA GLY A 8 -2.62 -3.63 -8.29
C GLY A 8 -3.94 -3.99 -8.98
N ALA A 9 -5.02 -3.26 -8.67
CA ALA A 9 -6.32 -3.49 -9.27
C ALA A 9 -6.23 -3.44 -10.81
N ALA A 10 -6.76 -4.47 -11.46
CA ALA A 10 -6.77 -4.65 -12.91
C ALA A 10 -5.38 -4.56 -13.59
N GLY A 11 -4.28 -4.73 -12.86
CA GLY A 11 -2.91 -4.52 -13.37
C GLY A 11 -2.50 -5.45 -14.50
N MET A 12 -3.15 -6.62 -14.64
CA MET A 12 -2.98 -7.54 -15.77
C MET A 12 -4.29 -7.81 -16.53
N SER A 13 -5.26 -6.89 -16.43
CA SER A 13 -6.56 -7.07 -17.08
C SER A 13 -6.42 -7.05 -18.60
N THR A 14 -7.02 -8.06 -19.25
CA THR A 14 -7.16 -8.14 -20.71
C THR A 14 -8.63 -8.04 -21.15
N ARG A 15 -9.55 -8.04 -20.17
CA ARG A 15 -11.00 -8.05 -20.38
C ARG A 15 -11.72 -7.39 -19.21
N ILE A 16 -12.93 -6.89 -19.44
CA ILE A 16 -13.70 -6.10 -18.46
C ILE A 16 -13.98 -6.90 -17.18
N GLU A 17 -14.19 -8.22 -17.29
CA GLU A 17 -14.40 -9.10 -16.13
C GLU A 17 -13.24 -9.11 -15.13
N HIS A 18 -12.02 -8.76 -15.55
CA HIS A 18 -10.83 -8.76 -14.70
C HIS A 18 -10.64 -7.45 -13.92
N ILE A 19 -11.53 -6.46 -14.06
CA ILE A 19 -11.40 -5.15 -13.38
C ILE A 19 -11.42 -5.30 -11.85
N LEU A 20 -12.13 -6.29 -11.32
CA LEU A 20 -12.22 -6.55 -9.89
C LEU A 20 -11.05 -7.39 -9.34
N LEU A 21 -10.13 -7.85 -10.20
CA LEU A 21 -8.97 -8.62 -9.78
C LEU A 21 -7.87 -7.68 -9.26
N GLU A 22 -7.35 -7.98 -8.07
CA GLU A 22 -6.24 -7.25 -7.47
C GLU A 22 -4.94 -8.02 -7.70
N ASN A 23 -4.19 -7.62 -8.73
CA ASN A 23 -2.92 -8.22 -9.12
C ASN A 23 -1.76 -7.75 -8.22
N ARG A 24 -1.88 -7.98 -6.91
CA ARG A 24 -0.90 -7.54 -5.89
C ARG A 24 0.52 -8.01 -6.18
N GLY A 25 0.67 -9.18 -6.82
CA GLY A 25 1.94 -9.75 -7.23
C GLY A 25 2.75 -8.87 -8.18
N VAL A 26 2.10 -8.03 -8.99
CA VAL A 26 2.74 -7.15 -9.99
C VAL A 26 2.63 -5.67 -9.64
N ALA A 27 1.98 -5.33 -8.51
CA ALA A 27 1.85 -3.95 -8.07
C ALA A 27 3.22 -3.31 -7.82
N SER A 28 3.49 -2.16 -8.44
CA SER A 28 4.80 -1.47 -8.38
C SER A 28 5.43 -1.38 -6.97
N PRO A 29 4.71 -0.94 -5.90
CA PRO A 29 5.35 -0.73 -4.59
C PRO A 29 5.66 -2.00 -3.80
N ILE A 30 4.96 -3.12 -4.03
CA ILE A 30 5.03 -4.28 -3.12
C ILE A 30 4.85 -5.64 -3.81
N GLY A 31 4.63 -5.68 -5.11
CA GLY A 31 4.60 -6.90 -5.90
C GLY A 31 5.99 -7.50 -6.03
N GLY A 32 6.11 -8.82 -5.87
CA GLY A 32 7.35 -9.55 -6.08
C GLY A 32 7.13 -10.84 -6.87
N GLN A 33 6.08 -10.89 -7.68
CA GLN A 33 5.85 -11.94 -8.65
C GLN A 33 7.01 -11.97 -9.66
N ALA A 34 7.54 -13.16 -9.89
CA ALA A 34 8.62 -13.41 -10.84
C ALA A 34 9.87 -12.53 -10.59
N THR A 35 10.46 -11.96 -11.66
CA THR A 35 11.72 -11.19 -11.62
C THR A 35 11.55 -9.75 -12.13
N TRP A 36 12.53 -8.88 -11.87
CA TRP A 36 12.50 -7.47 -12.32
C TRP A 36 12.48 -7.31 -13.84
N ARG A 37 12.93 -8.34 -14.57
CA ARG A 37 12.91 -8.38 -16.04
C ARG A 37 11.52 -8.67 -16.61
N GLN A 38 10.63 -9.27 -15.82
CA GLN A 38 9.26 -9.58 -16.21
C GLN A 38 8.28 -8.57 -15.64
N PHE A 39 8.44 -8.23 -14.35
CA PHE A 39 7.63 -7.23 -13.68
C PHE A 39 8.54 -6.25 -12.95
N PHE A 40 8.58 -5.01 -13.42
CA PHE A 40 9.41 -3.98 -12.85
C PHE A 40 8.76 -3.41 -11.58
N THR A 41 9.05 -4.02 -10.45
CA THR A 41 8.53 -3.62 -9.12
C THR A 41 9.67 -3.38 -8.15
N ILE A 42 9.43 -2.59 -7.11
CA ILE A 42 10.46 -2.29 -6.10
C ILE A 42 10.98 -3.58 -5.44
N PRO A 43 10.14 -4.51 -4.95
CA PRO A 43 10.64 -5.76 -4.38
C PRO A 43 11.44 -6.61 -5.38
N ASN A 44 11.06 -6.63 -6.67
CA ASN A 44 11.80 -7.38 -7.67
C ASN A 44 13.21 -6.86 -7.89
N ILE A 45 13.41 -5.54 -7.80
CA ILE A 45 14.74 -4.92 -7.85
C ILE A 45 15.51 -5.23 -6.56
N LEU A 46 14.89 -5.02 -5.40
CA LEU A 46 15.54 -5.20 -4.10
C LEU A 46 15.98 -6.65 -3.84
N LYS A 47 15.24 -7.65 -4.34
CA LYS A 47 15.61 -9.07 -4.26
C LYS A 47 16.96 -9.38 -4.93
N VAL A 48 17.38 -8.60 -5.93
CA VAL A 48 18.69 -8.77 -6.59
C VAL A 48 19.83 -8.50 -5.59
N TYR A 49 19.65 -7.51 -4.72
CA TYR A 49 20.67 -7.08 -3.76
C TYR A 49 20.49 -7.73 -2.39
N ASN A 50 19.28 -8.17 -2.05
CA ASN A 50 18.96 -8.86 -0.81
C ASN A 50 18.06 -10.08 -1.07
N PRO A 51 18.65 -11.28 -1.21
CA PRO A 51 17.89 -12.52 -1.38
C PRO A 51 16.94 -12.85 -0.22
N ASN A 52 17.21 -12.32 0.99
CA ASN A 52 16.40 -12.53 2.18
C ASN A 52 15.27 -11.51 2.34
N LEU A 53 14.96 -10.74 1.29
CA LEU A 53 13.83 -9.82 1.31
C LEU A 53 12.52 -10.56 1.60
N PHE A 54 11.68 -9.99 2.44
CA PHE A 54 10.44 -10.61 2.90
C PHE A 54 9.30 -9.60 2.97
N GLY A 55 8.06 -10.06 2.73
CA GLY A 55 6.85 -9.28 2.95
C GLY A 55 6.09 -8.82 1.71
N TYR A 56 6.69 -8.96 0.52
CA TYR A 56 6.06 -8.63 -0.77
C TYR A 56 5.01 -9.68 -1.19
N SER A 57 4.07 -9.28 -2.06
CA SER A 57 3.00 -10.14 -2.58
C SER A 57 3.47 -10.94 -3.79
N PHE A 58 3.06 -12.21 -3.91
CA PHE A 58 3.53 -13.10 -4.98
C PHE A 58 2.50 -13.36 -6.08
N THR A 59 1.22 -13.15 -5.77
CA THR A 59 0.09 -13.53 -6.62
C THR A 59 -1.02 -12.50 -6.48
N ASP A 60 -2.07 -12.71 -7.26
CA ASP A 60 -3.36 -12.07 -7.05
C ASP A 60 -3.91 -12.46 -5.68
N ALA A 61 -4.48 -11.49 -4.97
CA ALA A 61 -5.08 -11.70 -3.65
C ALA A 61 -5.92 -10.49 -3.26
N SER A 62 -6.94 -10.71 -2.43
CA SER A 62 -7.63 -9.64 -1.71
C SER A 62 -6.94 -9.30 -0.39
N SER A 63 -7.16 -8.09 0.14
CA SER A 63 -6.46 -7.58 1.34
C SER A 63 -6.57 -8.54 2.53
N PHE A 64 -7.76 -9.11 2.78
CA PHE A 64 -8.04 -9.99 3.91
C PHE A 64 -7.39 -11.38 3.81
N GLN A 65 -6.96 -11.81 2.61
CA GLN A 65 -6.37 -13.12 2.43
C GLN A 65 -4.92 -13.12 2.93
N ARG A 66 -4.51 -14.19 3.62
CA ARG A 66 -3.13 -14.33 4.14
C ARG A 66 -2.05 -14.23 3.06
N ILE A 67 -2.38 -14.65 1.84
CA ILE A 67 -1.49 -14.61 0.67
C ILE A 67 -1.19 -13.18 0.16
N SER A 68 -1.97 -12.17 0.57
CA SER A 68 -1.65 -10.76 0.31
C SER A 68 -0.39 -10.27 1.05
N ARG A 69 0.09 -11.04 2.04
CA ARG A 69 1.28 -10.74 2.85
C ARG A 69 1.13 -9.39 3.56
N PHE A 70 2.07 -8.47 3.37
CA PHE A 70 2.03 -7.13 3.97
C PHE A 70 1.44 -6.06 3.05
N ASN A 71 0.88 -6.47 1.91
CA ASN A 71 0.03 -5.59 1.13
C ASN A 71 -1.37 -5.52 1.75
N VAL A 72 -1.57 -4.50 2.59
CA VAL A 72 -2.84 -4.20 3.27
C VAL A 72 -3.67 -3.14 2.55
N ALA A 73 -3.31 -2.78 1.31
CA ALA A 73 -4.06 -1.80 0.54
C ALA A 73 -5.45 -2.32 0.17
N GLU A 74 -6.43 -1.43 0.04
CA GLU A 74 -7.82 -1.77 -0.23
C GLU A 74 -8.37 -0.89 -1.32
N SER A 75 -8.91 -1.49 -2.38
CA SER A 75 -9.53 -0.75 -3.46
C SER A 75 -10.66 0.14 -2.94
N GLY A 76 -10.66 1.42 -3.34
CA GLY A 76 -11.61 2.43 -2.87
C GLY A 76 -11.27 3.06 -1.51
N ALA A 77 -10.17 2.66 -0.86
CA ALA A 77 -9.72 3.28 0.39
C ALA A 77 -9.43 4.77 0.20
N MET A 78 -9.74 5.54 1.23
CA MET A 78 -9.45 6.97 1.36
C MET A 78 -8.51 7.21 2.53
N SER A 79 -8.08 8.45 2.75
CA SER A 79 -7.15 8.81 3.82
C SER A 79 -7.66 8.39 5.21
N ARG A 80 -8.97 8.47 5.43
CA ARG A 80 -9.64 8.04 6.68
C ARG A 80 -9.45 6.56 7.02
N ASP A 81 -9.13 5.73 6.02
CA ASP A 81 -8.94 4.28 6.20
C ASP A 81 -7.48 3.94 6.52
N MET A 82 -6.56 4.90 6.38
CA MET A 82 -5.12 4.67 6.53
C MET A 82 -4.68 4.37 7.97
N PRO A 83 -5.26 4.98 9.03
CA PRO A 83 -5.00 4.55 10.40
C PRO A 83 -5.34 3.07 10.62
N TYR A 84 -6.47 2.60 10.07
CA TYR A 84 -6.86 1.19 10.12
C TYR A 84 -5.85 0.30 9.38
N GLN A 85 -5.45 0.67 8.16
CA GLN A 85 -4.44 -0.09 7.41
C GLN A 85 -3.09 -0.14 8.13
N ALA A 86 -2.66 0.93 8.80
CA ALA A 86 -1.44 0.92 9.61
C ALA A 86 -1.52 -0.11 10.74
N TRP A 87 -2.61 -0.12 11.51
CA TRP A 87 -2.80 -1.09 12.57
C TRP A 87 -2.87 -2.54 12.05
N ASN A 88 -3.54 -2.76 10.92
CA ASN A 88 -3.58 -4.06 10.27
C ASN A 88 -2.17 -4.52 9.85
N LEU A 89 -1.38 -3.64 9.24
CA LEU A 89 0.02 -3.92 8.88
C LEU A 89 0.86 -4.29 10.11
N ILE A 90 0.77 -3.48 11.17
CA ILE A 90 1.48 -3.71 12.44
C ILE A 90 1.10 -5.07 13.01
N LYS A 91 -0.20 -5.37 13.07
CA LYS A 91 -0.73 -6.65 13.57
C LYS A 91 -0.17 -7.83 12.78
N ARG A 92 -0.17 -7.75 11.45
CA ARG A 92 0.37 -8.80 10.56
C ARG A 92 1.86 -9.01 10.73
N MET A 93 2.63 -7.93 10.90
CA MET A 93 4.07 -8.05 11.12
C MET A 93 4.37 -8.65 12.50
N ARG A 94 3.66 -8.20 13.56
CA ARG A 94 3.85 -8.72 14.93
C ARG A 94 3.48 -10.20 15.06
N SER A 95 2.48 -10.67 14.31
CA SER A 95 2.04 -12.07 14.34
C SER A 95 2.85 -12.99 13.42
N ASN A 96 3.78 -12.45 12.63
CA ASN A 96 4.57 -13.25 11.70
C ASN A 96 5.91 -13.65 12.32
N PRO A 97 6.20 -14.95 12.52
CA PRO A 97 7.44 -15.40 13.16
C PRO A 97 8.70 -15.04 12.35
N ASN A 98 8.57 -14.76 11.05
CA ASN A 98 9.70 -14.36 10.21
C ASN A 98 10.04 -12.87 10.31
N VAL A 99 9.28 -12.10 11.09
CA VAL A 99 9.51 -10.66 11.26
C VAL A 99 9.99 -10.35 12.66
N ASN A 100 11.23 -9.89 12.75
CA ASN A 100 11.71 -9.24 13.95
C ASN A 100 11.41 -7.73 13.89
N ILE A 101 10.33 -7.31 14.53
CA ILE A 101 9.86 -5.90 14.51
C ILE A 101 10.94 -4.91 14.92
N THR A 102 11.76 -5.24 15.93
CA THR A 102 12.74 -4.30 16.49
C THR A 102 14.06 -4.30 15.73
N LYS A 103 14.41 -5.41 15.07
CA LYS A 103 15.71 -5.56 14.37
C LYS A 103 15.62 -5.34 12.86
N HIS A 104 14.57 -5.81 12.20
CA HIS A 104 14.48 -5.70 10.74
C HIS A 104 14.20 -4.25 10.32
N TRP A 105 14.81 -3.82 9.22
CA TRP A 105 14.40 -2.59 8.53
C TRP A 105 13.14 -2.86 7.71
N LYS A 106 12.18 -1.93 7.76
CA LYS A 106 10.97 -1.96 6.95
C LYS A 106 10.97 -0.81 5.96
N MET A 107 10.53 -1.09 4.75
CA MET A 107 10.17 -0.07 3.77
C MET A 107 8.65 -0.14 3.58
N VAL A 108 7.95 0.92 3.96
CA VAL A 108 6.49 1.02 3.87
C VAL A 108 6.15 2.06 2.83
N PHE A 109 5.36 1.68 1.83
CA PHE A 109 4.77 2.61 0.88
C PHE A 109 3.40 3.06 1.39
N TYR A 110 3.21 4.37 1.44
CA TYR A 110 1.94 5.04 1.73
C TYR A 110 1.51 5.75 0.44
N TRP A 111 0.43 5.26 -0.18
CA TRP A 111 -0.07 5.82 -1.43
C TRP A 111 -1.60 5.87 -1.41
N ILE A 112 -2.13 7.05 -1.13
CA ILE A 112 -3.55 7.32 -0.95
C ILE A 112 -3.86 8.76 -1.37
N GLY A 113 -5.13 9.10 -1.46
CA GLY A 113 -5.62 10.43 -1.79
C GLY A 113 -6.36 10.49 -3.12
N THR A 114 -6.18 9.49 -4.00
CA THR A 114 -6.87 9.48 -5.30
C THR A 114 -8.38 9.44 -5.12
N ASN A 115 -8.89 8.60 -4.20
CA ASN A 115 -10.32 8.55 -3.90
C ASN A 115 -10.81 9.79 -3.15
N ASP A 116 -10.02 10.36 -2.25
CA ASP A 116 -10.34 11.60 -1.53
C ASP A 116 -10.52 12.77 -2.52
N PHE A 117 -9.59 12.92 -3.46
CA PHE A 117 -9.59 14.04 -4.40
C PHE A 117 -10.51 13.81 -5.61
N CYS A 118 -10.73 12.56 -6.04
CA CYS A 118 -11.68 12.27 -7.12
C CYS A 118 -13.14 12.24 -6.63
N SER A 119 -13.38 11.96 -5.35
CA SER A 119 -14.74 11.91 -4.79
C SER A 119 -15.01 13.17 -3.97
N ASP A 120 -14.50 13.24 -2.74
CA ASP A 120 -14.91 14.24 -1.76
C ASP A 120 -14.64 15.67 -2.26
N MET A 121 -13.52 15.91 -2.96
CA MET A 121 -13.19 17.24 -3.49
C MET A 121 -14.14 17.71 -4.59
N CYS A 122 -14.78 16.80 -5.32
CA CYS A 122 -15.75 17.12 -6.36
C CYS A 122 -17.18 17.33 -5.84
N TYR A 123 -17.50 16.79 -4.65
CA TYR A 123 -18.86 16.81 -4.10
C TYR A 123 -19.04 17.78 -2.92
N LEU A 124 -17.98 18.16 -2.23
CA LEU A 124 -18.06 19.10 -1.12
C LEU A 124 -17.94 20.55 -1.62
N ASP A 125 -18.72 21.44 -1.00
CA ASP A 125 -18.74 22.87 -1.35
C ASP A 125 -17.38 23.56 -1.11
N ASP A 126 -16.63 23.08 -0.12
CA ASP A 126 -15.30 23.59 0.23
C ASP A 126 -14.22 22.50 0.09
N PRO A 127 -13.44 22.53 -1.01
CA PRO A 127 -12.31 21.64 -1.24
C PRO A 127 -11.23 21.68 -0.15
N SER A 128 -11.09 22.79 0.57
CA SER A 128 -10.07 22.93 1.60
C SER A 128 -10.27 21.94 2.75
N VAL A 129 -11.52 21.60 3.06
CA VAL A 129 -11.88 20.60 4.08
C VAL A 129 -11.31 19.22 3.74
N VAL A 130 -11.29 18.84 2.46
CA VAL A 130 -10.72 17.56 2.00
C VAL A 130 -9.21 17.55 2.19
N ILE A 131 -8.54 18.66 1.84
CA ILE A 131 -7.09 18.81 1.98
C ILE A 131 -6.67 18.76 3.45
N GLU A 132 -7.36 19.50 4.31
CA GLU A 132 -7.09 19.52 5.75
C GLU A 132 -7.32 18.15 6.39
N LYS A 133 -8.39 17.45 5.98
CA LYS A 133 -8.66 16.08 6.44
C LYS A 133 -7.57 15.13 5.97
N HIS A 134 -7.21 15.15 4.69
CA HIS A 134 -6.11 14.33 4.16
C HIS A 134 -4.81 14.54 4.93
N ALA A 135 -4.43 15.79 5.19
CA ALA A 135 -3.22 16.13 5.95
C ALA A 135 -3.26 15.60 7.39
N ARG A 136 -4.42 15.70 8.06
CA ARG A 136 -4.63 15.20 9.42
C ARG A 136 -4.49 13.68 9.49
N GLU A 137 -5.16 12.97 8.59
CA GLU A 137 -5.14 11.50 8.53
C GLU A 137 -3.77 10.95 8.14
N LEU A 138 -3.05 11.64 7.26
CA LEU A 138 -1.65 11.36 6.96
C LEU A 138 -0.78 11.49 8.23
N ALA A 139 -0.89 12.62 8.94
CA ALA A 139 -0.12 12.85 10.16
C ALA A 139 -0.43 11.82 11.25
N GLU A 140 -1.71 11.46 11.44
CA GLU A 140 -2.13 10.41 12.36
C GLU A 140 -1.52 9.05 11.98
N THR A 141 -1.65 8.66 10.71
CA THR A 141 -1.12 7.38 10.24
C THR A 141 0.40 7.30 10.43
N LEU A 142 1.13 8.37 10.09
CA LEU A 142 2.58 8.43 10.27
C LEU A 142 2.98 8.33 11.76
N ARG A 143 2.21 8.93 12.67
CA ARG A 143 2.44 8.78 14.12
C ARG A 143 2.22 7.33 14.58
N ILE A 144 1.15 6.67 14.12
CA ILE A 144 0.89 5.25 14.42
C ILE A 144 2.08 4.39 13.98
N LEU A 145 2.58 4.58 12.75
CA LEU A 145 3.73 3.85 12.23
C LEU A 145 5.01 4.16 13.02
N ARG A 146 5.30 5.43 13.29
CA ARG A 146 6.47 5.86 14.07
C ARG A 146 6.50 5.20 15.45
N ASP A 147 5.37 5.19 16.14
CA ASP A 147 5.28 4.75 17.53
C ASP A 147 5.30 3.21 17.67
N ASN A 148 4.98 2.47 16.59
CA ASN A 148 4.81 1.02 16.64
C ASN A 148 5.74 0.20 15.74
N LEU A 149 6.40 0.83 14.76
CA LEU A 149 7.31 0.20 13.81
C LEU A 149 8.66 0.93 13.78
N PRO A 150 9.55 0.65 14.76
CA PRO A 150 10.91 1.22 14.77
C PRO A 150 11.67 0.81 13.50
N ARG A 151 12.76 1.48 13.07
CA ARG A 151 13.52 1.11 11.86
C ARG A 151 12.65 0.98 10.61
N THR A 152 11.87 2.02 10.33
CA THR A 152 10.95 2.05 9.18
C THR A 152 11.23 3.28 8.35
N MET A 153 11.43 3.07 7.04
CA MET A 153 11.39 4.13 6.03
C MET A 153 9.98 4.15 5.46
N VAL A 154 9.30 5.29 5.56
CA VAL A 154 7.97 5.47 4.95
C VAL A 154 8.13 6.32 3.69
N ASN A 155 7.78 5.75 2.54
CA ASN A 155 7.72 6.45 1.27
C ASN A 155 6.28 6.94 1.08
N VAL A 156 6.08 8.24 1.26
CA VAL A 156 4.79 8.90 0.98
C VAL A 156 4.76 9.26 -0.49
N ILE A 157 3.86 8.64 -1.24
CA ILE A 157 3.68 8.88 -2.67
C ILE A 157 2.55 9.88 -2.83
N ALA A 158 2.85 11.02 -3.46
CA ALA A 158 1.86 12.03 -3.78
C ALA A 158 0.79 11.46 -4.71
N SER A 159 -0.45 11.91 -4.51
CA SER A 159 -1.50 11.63 -5.49
C SER A 159 -1.12 12.25 -6.84
N PRO A 160 -1.35 11.54 -7.96
CA PRO A 160 -1.08 12.08 -9.28
C PRO A 160 -1.91 13.35 -9.50
N GLN A 161 -1.29 14.33 -10.18
CA GLN A 161 -2.01 15.50 -10.65
C GLN A 161 -3.06 15.05 -11.67
N THR A 162 -4.31 15.26 -11.33
CA THR A 162 -5.45 15.16 -12.26
C THR A 162 -5.78 16.58 -12.70
N PHE A 163 -6.07 16.73 -14.00
CA PHE A 163 -5.95 17.97 -14.80
C PHE A 163 -6.55 19.24 -14.20
#